data_AF-A0A7X9P778-F1
#
_entry.id   AF-A0A7X9P778-F1
#
_cell.length_a   1.000
_cell.length_b   1.000
_cell.length_c   1.000
_cell.angle_alpha   90.00
_cell.angle_beta   90.00
_cell.angle_gamma   90.00
#
_symmetry.space_group_name_H-M   'P 1'
#
loop_
_entity.id
_entity.type
_entity.pdbx_description
1 polymer ?
#
loop_
_entity_poly.entity_id
_entity_poly.type
_entity_poly.pdbx_seq_one_letter_code
_entity_poly.pdbx_strand_id
1 'polypeptide(L)'
;MTIGSVGGTGSTTGIGQVSHDVGDIAFLVALLEVEMLDTEISGRLNEMKGLNAVRKAYNERIAELQRLVDQCAEDGQVEIPLSSAQRGSYVWDPEANGGTGGVVLRAEGDMMGTGEYSVHRADGSQACFGDLLDAFNTVSPILVGDWLERFPRFMDPMDWVSHRDDPIETRDPAKAQAYAEMMGGTVMVTVTRDQLTGEMQTLRDKLDGLSSDAEIGMLGLNRLLSRRNQVLQLASNVMSSQHQTTMGIIANLKV
;
A
#
# COMPACT_ATOMS: atom_id res chain seq x y z
N MET A 1 -36.22 -81.31 32.80
CA MET A 1 -36.16 -79.83 32.75
C MET A 1 -35.30 -79.46 31.56
N THR A 2 -35.91 -78.95 30.51
CA THR A 2 -35.24 -78.64 29.23
C THR A 2 -35.24 -77.12 29.10
N ILE A 3 -34.07 -76.49 29.15
CA ILE A 3 -33.91 -75.04 29.01
C ILE A 3 -33.92 -74.72 27.52
N GLY A 4 -34.98 -74.04 27.05
CA GLY A 4 -35.12 -73.57 25.68
C GLY A 4 -34.23 -72.37 25.42
N SER A 5 -33.34 -72.49 24.43
CA SER A 5 -32.55 -71.41 23.85
C SER A 5 -33.47 -70.53 23.00
N VAL A 6 -33.77 -69.31 23.47
CA VAL A 6 -34.48 -68.29 22.70
C VAL A 6 -33.50 -67.73 21.67
N GLY A 7 -33.66 -68.16 20.41
CA GLY A 7 -32.99 -67.56 19.27
C GLY A 7 -33.55 -66.16 19.02
N GLY A 8 -32.83 -65.15 19.48
CA GLY A 8 -33.08 -63.76 19.12
C GLY A 8 -32.74 -63.55 17.65
N THR A 9 -33.75 -63.44 16.80
CA THR A 9 -33.63 -62.90 15.44
C THR A 9 -33.27 -61.42 15.54
N GLY A 10 -31.97 -61.14 15.60
CA GLY A 10 -31.43 -59.80 15.45
C GLY A 10 -31.68 -59.30 14.03
N SER A 11 -32.60 -58.35 13.91
CA SER A 11 -32.77 -57.55 12.69
C SER A 11 -31.52 -56.68 12.51
N THR A 12 -30.62 -57.10 11.61
CA THR A 12 -29.38 -56.38 11.26
C THR A 12 -29.58 -55.34 10.15
N THR A 13 -30.81 -55.14 9.68
CA THR A 13 -31.11 -54.35 8.48
C THR A 13 -31.14 -52.83 8.67
N GLY A 14 -30.90 -52.31 9.88
CA GLY A 14 -31.01 -50.87 10.17
C GLY A 14 -29.70 -50.08 10.34
N ILE A 15 -28.56 -50.75 10.54
CA ILE A 15 -27.31 -50.07 10.95
C ILE A 15 -26.50 -49.55 9.74
N GLY A 16 -26.70 -50.10 8.55
CA GLY A 16 -25.95 -49.71 7.35
C GLY A 16 -26.30 -48.32 6.80
N GLN A 17 -27.59 -47.96 6.79
CA GLN A 17 -28.08 -46.73 6.14
C GLN A 17 -27.67 -45.46 6.88
N VAL A 18 -27.73 -45.45 8.21
CA VAL A 18 -27.37 -44.28 9.04
C VAL A 18 -25.87 -43.93 8.91
N SER A 19 -25.01 -44.91 8.63
CA SER A 19 -23.56 -44.66 8.47
C SER A 19 -23.19 -43.93 7.18
N HIS A 20 -23.98 -44.12 6.11
CA HIS A 20 -23.72 -43.50 4.81
C HIS A 20 -24.02 -42.00 4.85
N ASP A 21 -25.19 -41.63 5.41
CA ASP A 21 -25.64 -40.25 5.51
C ASP A 21 -24.71 -39.40 6.38
N VAL A 22 -24.19 -39.96 7.48
CA VAL A 22 -23.24 -39.26 8.36
C VAL A 22 -21.91 -39.01 7.66
N GLY A 23 -21.43 -39.96 6.84
CA GLY A 23 -20.22 -39.78 6.03
C GLY A 23 -20.38 -38.68 4.97
N ASP A 24 -21.53 -38.63 4.30
CA ASP A 24 -21.79 -37.64 3.25
C ASP A 24 -21.88 -36.23 3.84
N ILE A 25 -22.54 -36.09 4.99
CA ILE A 25 -22.62 -34.83 5.73
C ILE A 25 -21.22 -34.41 6.20
N ALA A 26 -20.42 -35.33 6.75
CA ALA A 26 -19.06 -35.03 7.20
C ALA A 26 -18.16 -34.58 6.02
N PHE A 27 -18.29 -35.22 4.86
CA PHE A 27 -17.58 -34.82 3.64
C PHE A 27 -18.00 -33.42 3.16
N LEU A 28 -19.30 -33.14 3.11
CA LEU A 28 -19.81 -31.82 2.73
C LEU A 28 -19.36 -30.72 3.69
N VAL A 29 -19.37 -30.99 5.00
CA VAL A 29 -18.86 -30.05 6.02
C VAL A 29 -17.37 -29.79 5.81
N ALA A 30 -16.58 -30.82 5.52
CA ALA A 30 -15.15 -30.65 5.25
C ALA A 30 -14.90 -29.82 3.98
N LEU A 31 -15.71 -29.98 2.92
CA LEU A 31 -15.60 -29.15 1.72
C LEU A 31 -15.94 -27.67 1.99
N LEU A 32 -16.99 -27.41 2.76
CA LEU A 32 -17.34 -26.04 3.17
C LEU A 32 -16.23 -25.39 4.01
N GLU A 33 -15.61 -26.15 4.92
CA GLU A 33 -14.47 -25.66 5.69
C GLU A 33 -13.27 -25.33 4.79
N VAL A 34 -13.00 -26.13 3.76
CA VAL A 34 -11.95 -25.82 2.78
C VAL A 34 -12.23 -24.53 2.02
N GLU A 35 -13.47 -24.30 1.59
CA GLU A 35 -13.86 -23.07 0.90
C GLU A 35 -13.67 -21.82 1.77
N MET A 36 -14.05 -21.91 3.06
CA MET A 36 -13.80 -20.85 4.03
C MET A 36 -12.30 -20.58 4.19
N LEU A 37 -11.48 -21.63 4.32
CA LEU A 37 -10.03 -21.51 4.44
C LEU A 37 -9.41 -20.91 3.18
N ASP A 38 -9.87 -21.29 1.98
CA ASP A 38 -9.38 -20.76 0.71
C ASP A 38 -9.68 -19.26 0.56
N THR A 39 -10.84 -18.82 1.04
CA THR A 39 -11.20 -17.39 1.12
C THR A 39 -10.26 -16.64 2.08
N GLU A 40 -10.02 -17.19 3.28
CA GLU A 40 -9.12 -16.58 4.26
C GLU A 40 -7.67 -16.52 3.77
N ILE A 41 -7.17 -17.61 3.17
CA ILE A 41 -5.85 -17.70 2.53
C ILE A 41 -5.71 -16.63 1.45
N SER A 42 -6.72 -16.47 0.59
CA SER A 42 -6.72 -15.47 -0.48
C SER A 42 -6.68 -14.05 0.08
N GLY A 43 -7.44 -13.78 1.16
CA GLY A 43 -7.38 -12.51 1.89
C GLY A 43 -5.97 -12.23 2.43
N ARG A 44 -5.35 -13.19 3.11
CA ARG A 44 -3.99 -13.07 3.65
C ARG A 44 -2.93 -12.88 2.59
N LEU A 45 -3.05 -13.56 1.44
CA LEU A 45 -2.13 -13.37 0.32
C LEU A 45 -2.22 -11.96 -0.25
N ASN A 46 -3.43 -11.39 -0.35
CA ASN A 46 -3.62 -10.01 -0.80
C ASN A 46 -3.06 -9.00 0.22
N GLU A 47 -3.25 -9.22 1.52
CA GLU A 47 -2.61 -8.41 2.58
C GLU A 47 -1.08 -8.43 2.44
N MET A 48 -0.47 -9.62 2.29
CA MET A 48 0.97 -9.77 2.10
C MET A 48 1.48 -9.07 0.84
N LYS A 49 0.72 -9.14 -0.26
CA LYS A 49 1.05 -8.42 -1.50
C LYS A 49 1.09 -6.91 -1.24
N GLY A 50 0.08 -6.38 -0.53
CA GLY A 50 0.02 -4.97 -0.13
C GLY A 50 1.21 -4.57 0.75
N LEU A 51 1.52 -5.35 1.78
CA LEU A 51 2.68 -5.11 2.66
C LEU A 51 4.00 -5.10 1.89
N ASN A 52 4.21 -6.05 0.98
CA ASN A 52 5.43 -6.10 0.17
C ASN A 52 5.55 -4.90 -0.78
N ALA A 53 4.43 -4.43 -1.35
CA ALA A 53 4.43 -3.23 -2.17
C ALA A 53 4.78 -1.98 -1.35
N VAL A 54 4.21 -1.85 -0.15
CA VAL A 54 4.52 -0.76 0.78
C VAL A 54 5.99 -0.80 1.20
N ARG A 55 6.55 -1.97 1.54
CA ARG A 55 7.98 -2.14 1.86
C ARG A 55 8.88 -1.72 0.69
N LYS A 56 8.49 -2.06 -0.53
CA LYS A 56 9.21 -1.64 -1.73
C LYS A 56 9.24 -0.12 -1.87
N ALA A 57 8.09 0.55 -1.68
CA ALA A 57 8.00 2.01 -1.73
C ALA A 57 8.88 2.68 -0.65
N TYR A 58 8.88 2.17 0.59
CA TYR A 58 9.79 2.66 1.63
C TYR A 58 11.27 2.50 1.24
N ASN A 59 11.67 1.35 0.69
CA ASN A 59 13.05 1.12 0.25
C ASN A 59 13.47 2.06 -0.89
N GLU A 60 12.59 2.26 -1.88
CA GLU A 60 12.82 3.20 -2.99
C GLU A 60 13.00 4.62 -2.46
N ARG A 61 12.17 5.04 -1.50
CA ARG A 61 12.27 6.35 -0.86
C ARG A 61 13.54 6.52 -0.04
N ILE A 62 13.94 5.52 0.74
CA ILE A 62 15.20 5.56 1.49
C ILE A 62 16.38 5.67 0.52
N ALA A 63 16.36 4.93 -0.60
CA ALA A 63 17.41 5.01 -1.61
C ALA A 63 17.45 6.39 -2.29
N GLU A 64 16.30 7.03 -2.53
CA GLU A 64 16.22 8.41 -3.01
C GLU A 64 16.83 9.39 -2.01
N LEU A 65 16.43 9.34 -0.73
CA LEU A 65 16.97 10.22 0.32
C LEU A 65 18.48 10.01 0.51
N GLN A 66 18.98 8.77 0.41
CA GLN A 66 20.42 8.50 0.48
C GLN A 66 21.17 9.18 -0.66
N ARG A 67 20.65 9.12 -1.90
CA ARG A 67 21.24 9.83 -3.04
C ARG A 67 21.27 11.34 -2.82
N LEU A 68 20.21 11.89 -2.22
CA LEU A 68 20.14 13.33 -1.90
C LEU A 68 21.17 13.71 -0.83
N VAL A 69 21.37 12.87 0.19
CA VAL A 69 22.42 13.07 1.22
C VAL A 69 23.82 13.07 0.59
N ASP A 70 24.05 12.19 -0.37
CA ASP A 70 25.31 12.09 -1.11
C ASP A 70 25.54 13.32 -2.03
N GLN A 71 24.45 14.00 -2.44
CA GLN A 71 24.48 15.22 -3.25
C GLN A 71 24.56 16.52 -2.45
N CYS A 72 24.40 16.49 -1.12
CA CYS A 72 24.51 17.70 -0.30
C CYS A 72 25.89 18.35 -0.47
N ALA A 73 25.88 19.68 -0.64
CA ALA A 73 27.09 20.48 -0.77
C ALA A 73 27.91 20.53 0.54
N GLU A 74 29.03 21.25 0.53
CA GLU A 74 29.90 21.40 1.72
C GLU A 74 29.17 22.04 2.91
N ASP A 75 28.16 22.86 2.65
CA ASP A 75 27.27 23.47 3.64
C ASP A 75 26.24 22.50 4.24
N GLY A 76 26.16 21.27 3.73
CA GLY A 76 25.22 20.25 4.18
C GLY A 76 23.78 20.48 3.72
N GLN A 77 23.55 21.32 2.71
CA GLN A 77 22.22 21.60 2.17
C GLN A 77 22.07 21.04 0.74
N VAL A 78 20.83 20.79 0.33
CA VAL A 78 20.47 20.40 -1.03
C VAL A 78 19.07 20.94 -1.38
N GLU A 79 18.93 21.45 -2.60
CA GLU A 79 17.62 21.83 -3.16
C GLU A 79 16.96 20.61 -3.77
N ILE A 80 15.72 20.33 -3.38
CA ILE A 80 14.93 19.22 -3.92
C ILE A 80 13.56 19.70 -4.38
N PRO A 81 12.90 19.02 -5.34
CA PRO A 81 11.54 19.36 -5.72
C PRO A 81 10.59 19.27 -4.52
N LEU A 82 9.63 20.19 -4.43
CA LEU A 82 8.65 20.23 -3.34
C LEU A 82 7.87 18.92 -3.20
N SER A 83 7.59 18.24 -4.32
CA SER A 83 6.95 16.91 -4.32
C SER A 83 7.81 15.85 -3.62
N SER A 84 9.14 15.93 -3.77
CA SER A 84 10.12 15.07 -3.08
C SER A 84 10.38 15.51 -1.64
N ALA A 85 9.83 16.63 -1.16
CA ALA A 85 9.96 17.05 0.24
C ALA A 85 8.80 16.59 1.13
N GLN A 86 7.75 16.02 0.55
CA GLN A 86 6.60 15.54 1.29
C GLN A 86 6.98 14.40 2.25
N ARG A 87 6.54 14.52 3.50
CA ARG A 87 6.60 13.46 4.51
C ARG A 87 5.27 12.73 4.56
N GLY A 88 5.32 11.44 4.89
CA GLY A 88 4.09 10.67 5.05
C GLY A 88 4.27 9.20 5.35
N SER A 89 3.17 8.49 5.23
CA SER A 89 3.12 7.03 5.33
C SER A 89 2.65 6.43 4.00
N TYR A 90 3.33 5.37 3.57
CA TYR A 90 2.91 4.62 2.40
C TYR A 90 1.84 3.63 2.82
N VAL A 91 0.68 3.70 2.17
CA VAL A 91 -0.47 2.83 2.44
C VAL A 91 -0.85 2.10 1.17
N TRP A 92 -1.13 0.81 1.29
CA TRP A 92 -1.74 0.06 0.21
C TRP A 92 -3.21 0.47 0.07
N ASP A 93 -3.57 0.93 -1.11
CA ASP A 93 -4.94 1.30 -1.48
C ASP A 93 -5.43 0.32 -2.57
N PRO A 94 -6.44 -0.52 -2.29
CA PRO A 94 -6.98 -1.44 -3.28
C PRO A 94 -7.73 -0.75 -4.43
N GLU A 95 -8.21 0.49 -4.24
CA GLU A 95 -8.96 1.24 -5.25
C GLU A 95 -8.03 2.01 -6.20
N ALA A 96 -6.78 2.23 -5.82
CA ALA A 96 -5.78 2.87 -6.66
C ALA A 96 -5.57 2.11 -7.98
N ASN A 97 -5.13 2.84 -9.02
CA ASN A 97 -4.88 2.31 -10.36
C ASN A 97 -6.10 1.57 -10.97
N GLY A 98 -7.31 2.12 -10.78
CA GLY A 98 -8.54 1.55 -11.33
C GLY A 98 -8.93 0.21 -10.71
N GLY A 99 -8.70 0.03 -9.41
CA GLY A 99 -9.03 -1.19 -8.68
C GLY A 99 -7.99 -2.32 -8.78
N THR A 100 -6.86 -2.07 -9.44
CA THR A 100 -5.74 -3.03 -9.45
C THR A 100 -4.88 -2.98 -8.18
N GLY A 101 -5.12 -1.96 -7.36
CA GLY A 101 -4.39 -1.66 -6.15
C GLY A 101 -3.09 -0.91 -6.41
N GLY A 102 -2.65 -0.14 -5.43
CA GLY A 102 -1.45 0.67 -5.54
C GLY A 102 -0.96 1.15 -4.18
N VAL A 103 0.29 1.60 -4.14
CA VAL A 103 0.83 2.27 -2.96
C VAL A 103 0.61 3.76 -3.13
N VAL A 104 -0.01 4.38 -2.14
CA VAL A 104 -0.26 5.82 -2.10
C VAL A 104 0.48 6.42 -0.90
N LEU A 105 1.12 7.56 -1.11
CA LEU A 105 1.70 8.35 -0.03
C LEU A 105 0.57 9.16 0.63
N ARG A 106 0.28 8.89 1.91
CA ARG A 106 -0.58 9.75 2.72
C ARG A 106 0.28 10.78 3.43
N ALA A 107 0.17 12.02 2.99
CA ALA A 107 0.92 13.12 3.56
C ALA A 107 0.53 13.33 5.03
N GLU A 108 1.52 13.52 5.91
CA GLU A 108 1.33 13.76 7.34
C GLU A 108 1.19 15.27 7.67
N GLY A 109 1.05 16.11 6.64
CA GLY A 109 0.90 17.58 6.76
C GLY A 109 2.21 18.32 7.02
N ASP A 110 3.27 17.61 7.41
CA ASP A 110 4.62 18.16 7.55
C ASP A 110 5.44 17.98 6.27
N MET A 111 6.27 18.95 5.94
CA MET A 111 7.20 18.90 4.80
C MET A 111 8.63 19.05 5.30
N MET A 112 9.57 18.37 4.64
CA MET A 112 10.99 18.63 4.86
C MET A 112 11.37 19.99 4.31
N GLY A 113 12.31 20.66 4.97
CA GLY A 113 12.93 21.89 4.49
C GLY A 113 13.10 22.97 5.54
N THR A 114 13.83 24.01 5.18
CA THR A 114 14.01 25.22 5.99
C THR A 114 12.81 26.17 5.92
N GLY A 115 11.85 25.88 5.02
CA GLY A 115 10.74 26.76 4.68
C GLY A 115 11.11 27.83 3.67
N GLU A 116 12.30 27.75 3.05
CA GLU A 116 12.71 28.61 1.93
C GLU A 116 12.50 27.85 0.62
N TYR A 117 11.73 28.46 -0.27
CA TYR A 117 11.34 27.90 -1.56
C TYR A 117 11.92 28.76 -2.67
N SER A 118 12.60 28.11 -3.61
CA SER A 118 13.09 28.70 -4.86
C SER A 118 12.27 28.15 -6.04
N VAL A 119 12.10 28.93 -7.09
CA VAL A 119 11.40 28.47 -8.30
C VAL A 119 12.40 28.28 -9.42
N HIS A 120 12.38 27.10 -10.04
CA HIS A 120 13.25 26.78 -11.16
C HIS A 120 12.43 26.61 -12.44
N ARG A 121 13.01 26.99 -13.57
CA ARG A 121 12.42 26.77 -14.91
C ARG A 121 12.54 25.30 -15.32
N ALA A 122 11.86 24.93 -16.40
CA ALA A 122 11.90 23.57 -16.95
C ALA A 122 13.30 23.12 -17.43
N ASP A 123 14.21 24.06 -17.72
CA ASP A 123 15.60 23.79 -18.08
C ASP A 123 16.53 23.64 -16.85
N GLY A 124 15.99 23.81 -15.64
CA GLY A 124 16.70 23.71 -14.37
C GLY A 124 17.31 25.02 -13.86
N SER A 125 17.29 26.11 -14.64
CA SER A 125 17.79 27.41 -14.17
C SER A 125 16.85 28.00 -13.11
N GLN A 126 17.39 28.78 -12.17
CA GLN A 126 16.54 29.57 -11.28
C GLN A 126 15.69 30.54 -12.10
N ALA A 127 14.43 30.67 -11.72
CA ALA A 127 13.52 31.67 -12.25
C ALA A 127 13.72 32.97 -11.50
N CYS A 128 13.81 34.07 -12.24
CA CYS A 128 14.03 35.40 -11.69
C CYS A 128 12.76 36.24 -11.79
N PHE A 129 12.64 37.32 -11.02
CA PHE A 129 11.46 38.20 -11.07
C PHE A 129 11.18 38.76 -12.48
N GLY A 130 12.22 38.92 -13.31
CA GLY A 130 12.10 39.30 -14.71
C GLY A 130 11.28 38.33 -15.56
N ASP A 131 11.40 37.03 -15.31
CA ASP A 131 10.63 36.01 -16.01
C ASP A 131 9.16 36.10 -15.65
N LEU A 132 8.87 36.38 -14.38
CA LEU A 132 7.53 36.59 -13.89
C LEU A 132 6.89 37.79 -14.59
N LEU A 133 7.63 38.91 -14.69
CA LEU A 133 7.20 40.12 -15.42
C LEU A 133 6.95 39.86 -16.91
N ASP A 134 7.84 39.11 -17.56
CA ASP A 134 7.71 38.78 -18.97
C ASP A 134 6.49 37.85 -19.20
N ALA A 135 6.25 36.89 -18.29
CA ALA A 135 5.03 36.09 -18.28
C ALA A 135 3.77 36.96 -18.09
N PHE A 136 3.80 37.94 -17.18
CA PHE A 136 2.69 38.88 -16.98
C PHE A 136 2.37 39.69 -18.23
N ASN A 137 3.38 40.23 -18.90
CA ASN A 137 3.19 41.02 -20.12
C ASN A 137 2.59 40.19 -21.28
N THR A 138 2.74 38.87 -21.20
CA THR A 138 2.21 37.93 -22.20
C THR A 138 0.75 37.54 -21.92
N VAL A 139 0.30 37.59 -20.66
CA VAL A 139 -1.09 37.33 -20.27
C VAL A 139 -1.91 38.61 -20.41
N SER A 140 -3.05 38.53 -21.09
CA SER A 140 -3.91 39.69 -21.43
C SER A 140 -4.16 40.64 -20.23
N PRO A 141 -4.07 41.98 -20.41
CA PRO A 141 -4.21 42.99 -19.34
C PRO A 141 -5.48 42.87 -18.49
N ILE A 142 -6.52 42.24 -19.03
CA ILE A 142 -7.82 42.05 -18.37
C ILE A 142 -7.73 41.10 -17.17
N LEU A 143 -6.80 40.13 -17.18
CA LEU A 143 -6.59 39.17 -16.08
C LEU A 143 -5.71 39.73 -14.94
N VAL A 144 -5.03 40.87 -15.17
CA VAL A 144 -4.09 41.47 -14.22
C VAL A 144 -4.81 42.16 -13.05
N GLY A 145 -6.03 42.67 -13.27
CA GLY A 145 -6.80 43.38 -12.23
C GLY A 145 -7.20 42.49 -11.05
N ASP A 146 -7.74 41.30 -11.33
CA ASP A 146 -8.13 40.31 -10.32
C ASP A 146 -6.91 39.74 -9.55
N TRP A 147 -5.73 39.84 -10.18
CA TRP A 147 -4.47 39.35 -9.65
C TRP A 147 -3.77 40.36 -8.73
N LEU A 148 -3.79 41.65 -9.10
CA LEU A 148 -3.28 42.76 -8.26
C LEU A 148 -4.03 42.87 -6.92
N GLU A 149 -5.30 42.46 -6.87
CA GLU A 149 -6.07 42.39 -5.62
C GLU A 149 -5.69 41.20 -4.74
N ARG A 150 -5.13 40.13 -5.33
CA ARG A 150 -4.78 38.88 -4.63
C ARG A 150 -3.36 38.87 -4.06
N PHE A 151 -2.48 39.75 -4.56
CA PHE A 151 -1.12 39.95 -4.04
C PHE A 151 -1.03 41.27 -3.29
N PRO A 152 -1.12 41.27 -1.95
CA PRO A 152 -1.11 42.51 -1.18
C PRO A 152 0.25 43.21 -1.30
N ARG A 153 0.26 44.38 -1.95
CA ARG A 153 1.30 45.43 -1.83
C ARG A 153 2.75 44.95 -1.97
N PHE A 154 3.05 44.09 -2.93
CA PHE A 154 4.45 43.76 -3.23
C PHE A 154 5.05 44.83 -4.13
N MET A 155 5.71 45.79 -3.47
CA MET A 155 6.69 46.72 -4.03
C MET A 155 6.14 47.77 -5.01
N ASP A 156 6.74 48.96 -4.95
CA ASP A 156 6.56 49.99 -5.97
C ASP A 156 7.00 49.37 -7.33
N PRO A 157 6.28 49.57 -8.44
CA PRO A 157 6.69 49.06 -9.76
C PRO A 157 8.15 49.37 -10.15
N MET A 158 8.77 50.40 -9.54
CA MET A 158 10.20 50.69 -9.69
C MET A 158 11.14 49.68 -9.03
N ASP A 159 10.78 49.10 -7.87
CA ASP A 159 11.62 48.11 -7.17
C ASP A 159 11.72 46.78 -7.93
N TRP A 160 10.71 46.47 -8.75
CA TRP A 160 10.68 45.26 -9.58
C TRP A 160 11.79 45.24 -10.64
N VAL A 161 12.16 46.41 -11.15
CA VAL A 161 13.20 46.52 -12.19
C VAL A 161 14.60 46.26 -11.61
N SER A 162 14.84 46.68 -10.36
CA SER A 162 16.12 46.43 -9.68
C SER A 162 16.34 44.98 -9.27
N HIS A 163 15.26 44.19 -9.14
CA HIS A 163 15.32 42.78 -8.75
C HIS A 163 15.07 41.82 -9.93
N ARG A 164 15.12 42.33 -11.17
CA ARG A 164 14.77 41.54 -12.38
C ARG A 164 15.55 40.23 -12.46
N ASP A 165 16.83 40.27 -12.11
CA ASP A 165 17.73 39.12 -12.20
C ASP A 165 17.82 38.32 -10.89
N ASP A 166 17.15 38.78 -9.82
CA ASP A 166 17.17 38.08 -8.54
C ASP A 166 16.27 36.84 -8.57
N PRO A 167 16.71 35.72 -7.97
CA PRO A 167 15.93 34.51 -7.90
C PRO A 167 14.64 34.72 -7.10
N ILE A 168 13.57 34.06 -7.53
CA ILE A 168 12.29 34.09 -6.82
C ILE A 168 12.40 33.18 -5.60
N GLU A 169 12.57 33.81 -4.44
CA GLU A 169 12.59 33.16 -3.13
C GLU A 169 11.34 33.55 -2.33
N THR A 170 10.71 32.56 -1.68
CA THR A 170 9.59 32.82 -0.78
C THR A 170 9.54 31.84 0.37
N ARG A 171 8.85 32.23 1.44
CA ARG A 171 8.57 31.35 2.60
C ARG A 171 7.17 30.75 2.58
N ASP A 172 6.36 31.14 1.60
CA ASP A 172 4.99 30.68 1.44
C ASP A 172 4.92 29.64 0.30
N PRO A 173 4.66 28.36 0.61
CA PRO A 173 4.65 27.30 -0.41
C PRO A 173 3.55 27.51 -1.45
N ALA A 174 2.40 28.10 -1.07
CA ALA A 174 1.31 28.35 -2.00
C ALA A 174 1.69 29.42 -3.03
N LYS A 175 2.47 30.43 -2.62
CA LYS A 175 3.00 31.44 -3.53
C LYS A 175 4.06 30.86 -4.46
N ALA A 176 5.00 30.09 -3.92
CA ALA A 176 6.03 29.42 -4.72
C ALA A 176 5.39 28.57 -5.84
N GLN A 177 4.34 27.83 -5.49
CA GLN A 177 3.62 26.99 -6.44
C GLN A 177 2.87 27.80 -7.50
N ALA A 178 2.21 28.89 -7.12
CA ALA A 178 1.58 29.80 -8.08
C ALA A 178 2.61 30.39 -9.06
N TYR A 179 3.79 30.79 -8.59
CA TYR A 179 4.87 31.28 -9.45
C TYR A 179 5.40 30.19 -10.39
N ALA A 180 5.62 28.98 -9.88
CA ALA A 180 6.05 27.85 -10.70
C ALA A 180 5.03 27.52 -11.80
N GLU A 181 3.73 27.47 -11.48
CA GLU A 181 2.67 27.20 -12.46
C GLU A 181 2.63 28.26 -13.57
N MET A 182 2.80 29.54 -13.23
CA MET A 182 2.82 30.63 -14.21
C MET A 182 3.98 30.53 -15.20
N MET A 183 5.14 30.08 -14.73
CA MET A 183 6.35 30.01 -15.54
C MET A 183 6.57 28.63 -16.17
N GLY A 184 5.68 27.66 -15.91
CA GLY A 184 5.91 26.26 -16.28
C GLY A 184 7.14 25.64 -15.60
N GLY A 185 7.46 26.12 -14.40
CA GLY A 185 8.60 25.71 -13.60
C GLY A 185 8.26 24.68 -12.52
N THR A 186 9.25 24.41 -11.67
CA THR A 186 9.14 23.53 -10.50
C THR A 186 9.55 24.27 -9.24
N VAL A 187 8.80 24.08 -8.15
CA VAL A 187 9.18 24.58 -6.84
C VAL A 187 10.25 23.67 -6.25
N MET A 188 11.37 24.27 -5.87
CA MET A 188 12.45 23.64 -5.12
C MET A 188 12.38 24.12 -3.68
N VAL A 189 12.80 23.25 -2.76
CA VAL A 189 12.92 23.56 -1.34
C VAL A 189 14.28 23.12 -0.85
N THR A 190 14.90 23.97 -0.03
CA THR A 190 16.20 23.69 0.57
C THR A 190 16.00 22.81 1.80
N VAL A 191 16.67 21.65 1.79
CA VAL A 191 16.60 20.65 2.87
C VAL A 191 18.01 20.40 3.40
N THR A 192 18.12 20.24 4.72
CA THR A 192 19.42 19.94 5.35
C THR A 192 19.71 18.44 5.36
N ARG A 193 20.99 18.07 5.34
CA ARG A 193 21.45 16.68 5.50
C ARG A 193 20.87 16.01 6.75
N ASP A 194 20.75 16.76 7.84
CA ASP A 194 20.19 16.27 9.10
C ASP A 194 18.70 15.94 8.96
N GLN A 195 17.93 16.77 8.26
CA GLN A 195 16.50 16.51 7.99
C GLN A 195 16.32 15.25 7.14
N LEU A 196 17.13 15.08 6.09
CA LEU A 196 17.11 13.88 5.24
C LEU A 196 17.47 12.62 6.05
N THR A 197 18.49 12.71 6.91
CA THR A 197 18.94 11.59 7.74
C THR A 197 17.91 11.22 8.79
N GLY A 198 17.28 12.21 9.43
CA GLY A 198 16.18 12.00 10.36
C GLY A 198 14.95 11.36 9.71
N GLU A 199 14.61 11.79 8.49
CA GLU A 199 13.54 11.16 7.72
C GLU A 199 13.90 9.70 7.35
N MET A 200 15.11 9.45 6.84
CA MET A 200 15.57 8.09 6.55
C MET A 200 15.46 7.17 7.77
N GLN A 201 15.84 7.65 8.96
CA GLN A 201 15.71 6.85 10.19
C GLN A 201 14.24 6.56 10.50
N THR A 202 13.37 7.57 10.39
CA THR A 202 11.92 7.41 10.59
C THR A 202 11.33 6.39 9.62
N LEU A 203 11.73 6.41 8.35
CA LEU A 203 11.29 5.43 7.35
C LEU A 203 11.83 4.02 7.63
N ARG A 204 13.06 3.88 8.14
CA ARG A 204 13.63 2.60 8.56
C ARG A 204 12.85 2.00 9.73
N ASP A 205 12.53 2.81 10.74
CA ASP A 205 11.74 2.36 11.89
C ASP A 205 10.33 1.88 11.44
N LYS A 206 9.69 2.60 10.51
CA LYS A 206 8.43 2.16 9.88
C LYS A 206 8.60 0.84 9.11
N LEU A 207 9.71 0.67 8.37
CA LEU A 207 10.01 -0.55 7.61
C LEU A 207 10.26 -1.77 8.50
N ASP A 208 10.91 -1.58 9.64
CA ASP A 208 11.16 -2.63 10.63
C ASP A 208 9.84 -3.13 11.24
N GLY A 209 8.93 -2.21 11.56
CA GLY A 209 7.57 -2.54 11.98
C GLY A 209 6.81 -3.39 10.95
N LEU A 210 6.85 -2.97 9.67
CA LEU A 210 6.22 -3.72 8.57
C LEU A 210 6.84 -5.11 8.36
N SER A 211 8.13 -5.26 8.65
CA SER A 211 8.80 -6.56 8.52
C SER A 211 8.34 -7.54 9.59
N SER A 212 8.11 -7.07 10.83
CA SER A 212 7.48 -7.87 11.89
C SER A 212 6.05 -8.29 11.52
N ASP A 213 5.24 -7.37 11.01
CA ASP A 213 3.86 -7.67 10.58
C ASP A 213 3.82 -8.69 9.44
N ALA A 214 4.73 -8.58 8.48
CA ALA A 214 4.86 -9.54 7.38
C ALA A 214 5.26 -10.94 7.87
N GLU A 215 6.14 -11.03 8.87
CA GLU A 215 6.54 -12.31 9.48
C GLU A 215 5.35 -12.97 10.20
N ILE A 216 4.62 -12.20 11.01
CA ILE A 216 3.41 -12.68 11.69
C ILE A 216 2.35 -13.14 10.68
N GLY A 217 2.15 -12.36 9.61
CA GLY A 217 1.25 -12.70 8.51
C GLY A 217 1.62 -14.02 7.84
N MET A 218 2.92 -14.23 7.58
CA MET A 218 3.41 -15.47 6.97
C MET A 218 3.21 -16.70 7.89
N LEU A 219 3.44 -16.54 9.20
CA LEU A 219 3.14 -17.59 10.17
C LEU A 219 1.65 -17.93 10.20
N GLY A 220 0.78 -16.93 10.13
CA GLY A 220 -0.67 -17.11 10.00
C GLY A 220 -1.05 -17.88 8.73
N LEU A 221 -0.51 -17.47 7.58
CA LEU A 221 -0.74 -18.13 6.30
C LEU A 221 -0.33 -19.62 6.32
N ASN A 222 0.85 -19.92 6.88
CA ASN A 222 1.33 -21.30 7.01
C ASN A 222 0.42 -22.16 7.89
N ARG A 223 -0.16 -21.59 8.96
CA ARG A 223 -1.14 -22.27 9.81
C ARG A 223 -2.42 -22.59 9.03
N LEU A 224 -2.93 -21.63 8.25
CA LEU A 224 -4.13 -21.85 7.42
C LEU A 224 -3.91 -22.91 6.35
N LEU A 225 -2.76 -22.87 5.65
CA LEU A 225 -2.40 -23.89 4.66
C LEU A 225 -2.27 -25.28 5.29
N SER A 226 -1.67 -25.38 6.49
CA SER A 226 -1.59 -26.63 7.24
C SER A 226 -2.97 -27.17 7.60
N ARG A 227 -3.87 -26.31 8.13
CA ARG A 227 -5.24 -26.70 8.46
C ARG A 227 -6.02 -27.15 7.22
N ARG A 228 -5.92 -26.42 6.11
CA ARG A 228 -6.54 -26.78 4.83
C ARG A 228 -6.12 -28.18 4.40
N ASN A 229 -4.83 -28.48 4.45
CA ASN A 229 -4.31 -29.80 4.07
C ASN A 229 -4.82 -30.91 5.02
N GLN A 230 -4.96 -30.63 6.31
CA GLN A 230 -5.54 -31.57 7.28
C GLN A 230 -7.01 -31.87 6.98
N VAL A 231 -7.81 -30.84 6.68
CA VAL A 231 -9.24 -31.00 6.33
C VAL A 231 -9.38 -31.82 5.03
N LEU A 232 -8.55 -31.54 4.02
CA LEU A 232 -8.54 -32.31 2.78
C LEU A 232 -8.17 -33.79 3.00
N GLN A 233 -7.20 -34.08 3.87
CA GLN A 233 -6.85 -35.45 4.25
C GLN A 233 -8.01 -36.14 4.96
N LEU A 234 -8.70 -35.44 5.87
CA LEU A 234 -9.88 -35.97 6.56
C LEU A 234 -11.01 -36.28 5.56
N ALA A 235 -11.30 -35.34 4.65
CA ALA A 235 -12.30 -35.53 3.60
C ALA A 235 -11.97 -36.75 2.72
N SER A 236 -10.70 -36.91 2.33
CA SER A 236 -10.22 -38.07 1.56
C SER A 236 -10.39 -39.38 2.33
N ASN A 237 -10.10 -39.39 3.64
CA ASN A 237 -10.27 -40.58 4.47
C ASN A 237 -11.74 -40.98 4.62
N VAL A 238 -12.64 -40.01 4.82
CA VAL A 238 -14.09 -40.24 4.86
C VAL A 238 -14.58 -40.81 3.54
N MET A 239 -14.19 -40.21 2.41
CA MET A 239 -14.57 -40.68 1.07
C MET A 239 -14.05 -42.10 0.80
N SER A 240 -12.80 -42.40 1.16
CA SER A 240 -12.23 -43.75 1.01
C SER A 240 -12.99 -44.78 1.86
N SER A 241 -13.33 -44.44 3.10
CA SER A 241 -14.10 -45.30 4.00
C SER A 241 -15.51 -45.58 3.45
N GLN A 242 -16.18 -44.55 2.94
CA GLN A 242 -17.48 -44.69 2.27
C GLN A 242 -17.37 -45.58 1.03
N HIS A 243 -16.35 -45.38 0.19
CA HIS A 243 -16.15 -46.20 -1.00
C HIS A 243 -15.97 -47.68 -0.64
N GLN A 244 -15.14 -47.99 0.37
CA GLN A 244 -14.95 -49.35 0.86
C GLN A 244 -16.25 -49.95 1.40
N THR A 245 -17.03 -49.16 2.15
CA THR A 245 -18.33 -49.58 2.69
C THR A 245 -19.31 -49.91 1.56
N THR A 246 -19.44 -49.03 0.57
CA THR A 246 -20.28 -49.24 -0.61
C THR A 246 -19.86 -50.46 -1.42
N MET A 247 -18.56 -50.67 -1.62
CA MET A 247 -18.06 -51.87 -2.30
C MET A 247 -18.36 -53.15 -1.51
N GLY A 248 -18.26 -53.11 -0.17
CA GLY A 248 -18.67 -54.22 0.70
C GLY A 248 -20.16 -54.56 0.57
N ILE A 249 -21.03 -53.53 0.50
CA ILE A 249 -22.47 -53.72 0.26
C ILE A 249 -22.72 -54.36 -1.10
N ILE A 250 -22.08 -53.84 -2.16
CA ILE A 250 -22.20 -54.38 -3.53
C ILE A 250 -21.73 -55.85 -3.58
N ALA A 251 -20.63 -56.18 -2.92
CA ALA A 251 -20.12 -57.55 -2.87
C ALA A 251 -21.12 -58.51 -2.21
N ASN A 252 -21.77 -58.08 -1.12
CA ASN A 252 -22.79 -58.88 -0.43
C ASN A 252 -24.10 -59.03 -1.22
N LEU A 253 -24.44 -58.08 -2.11
CA LEU A 253 -25.62 -58.16 -2.97
C LEU A 253 -25.43 -59.04 -4.21
N LYS A 254 -24.19 -59.43 -4.54
CA LYS A 254 -23.88 -60.30 -5.69
C LYS A 254 -23.92 -61.80 -5.37
N VAL A 255 -24.19 -62.17 -4.11
CA VAL A 255 -24.39 -63.56 -3.65
C VAL A 255 -25.86 -63.92 -3.73
#